data_AF-A0A495DRT0-F1
#
_entry.id   AF-A0A495DRT0-F1
#
_cell.length_a   1.000
_cell.length_b   1.000
_cell.length_c   1.000
_cell.angle_alpha   90.00
_cell.angle_beta   90.00
_cell.angle_gamma   90.00
#
_symmetry.space_group_name_H-M   'P 1'
#
loop_
_entity.id
_entity.type
_entity.pdbx_description
1 polymer ?
#
loop_
_entity_poly.entity_id
_entity_poly.type
_entity_poly.pdbx_seq_one_letter_code
_entity_poly.pdbx_strand_id
1 'polypeptide(L)'
;MESYQLIIGISVIVLVGFINYKTFFKIAGYGDLPKEKIKFEPIKSLYKKLVKEKVPSDSLLFKYSSNPETRELTFQLLDEFGKTSLFPKEFYTFEKAAESNLINWLYYHDDFDSFPDEIEHFQSVVINSGKDKFNYHVFQFKVYEPHWAAKNDFMFGIVGPFMEGSKPYDLPYLTDSKFKNNENENPKTESERVHEHIFLNKKKPTHNNT
;
A
#
# COMPACT_ATOMS: atom_id res chain seq x y z
N MET A 1 8.16 34.13 -33.57
CA MET A 1 7.35 33.76 -32.39
C MET A 1 6.97 32.27 -32.40
N GLU A 2 6.85 31.64 -33.56
CA GLU A 2 6.46 30.23 -33.75
C GLU A 2 7.40 29.20 -33.08
N SER A 3 8.72 29.38 -33.20
CA SER A 3 9.70 28.37 -32.79
C SER A 3 9.89 28.25 -31.27
N TYR A 4 9.77 29.37 -30.53
CA TYR A 4 9.91 29.36 -29.07
C TYR A 4 8.72 28.71 -28.36
N GLN A 5 7.50 28.92 -28.87
CA GLN A 5 6.29 28.29 -28.33
C GLN A 5 6.31 26.77 -28.52
N LEU A 6 6.83 26.30 -29.64
CA LEU A 6 6.97 24.88 -29.94
C LEU A 6 7.99 24.19 -29.01
N ILE A 7 9.11 24.88 -28.70
CA ILE A 7 10.13 24.40 -27.76
C ILE A 7 9.57 24.32 -26.33
N ILE A 8 8.80 25.32 -25.88
CA ILE A 8 8.15 25.30 -24.56
C ILE A 8 7.14 24.16 -24.49
N GLY A 9 6.29 23.99 -25.51
CA GLY A 9 5.29 22.92 -25.54
C GLY A 9 5.92 21.53 -25.40
N ILE A 10 6.98 21.27 -26.15
CA ILE A 10 7.72 20.00 -26.06
C ILE A 10 8.35 19.83 -24.67
N SER A 11 8.94 20.88 -24.11
CA SER A 11 9.57 20.84 -22.78
C SER A 11 8.57 20.52 -21.68
N VAL A 12 7.36 21.07 -21.75
CA VAL A 12 6.27 20.77 -20.80
C VAL A 12 5.79 19.31 -20.95
N ILE A 13 5.64 18.81 -22.18
CA ILE A 13 5.26 17.42 -22.42
C ILE A 13 6.32 16.45 -21.90
N VAL A 14 7.60 16.73 -22.12
CA VAL A 14 8.71 15.92 -21.60
C VAL A 14 8.77 15.98 -20.08
N LEU A 15 8.54 17.14 -19.46
CA LEU A 15 8.48 17.29 -17.99
C LEU A 15 7.31 16.53 -17.39
N VAL A 16 6.12 16.63 -17.97
CA VAL A 16 4.93 15.90 -17.51
C VAL A 16 5.10 14.40 -17.73
N GLY A 17 5.65 13.98 -18.89
CA GLY A 17 6.00 12.59 -19.16
C GLY A 17 7.05 12.06 -18.19
N PHE A 18 8.07 12.86 -17.86
CA PHE A 18 9.12 12.50 -16.91
C PHE A 18 8.62 12.46 -15.46
N ILE A 19 7.68 13.33 -15.07
CA ILE A 19 7.04 13.29 -13.75
C ILE A 19 6.16 12.04 -13.65
N ASN A 20 5.34 11.74 -14.66
CA ASN A 20 4.55 10.51 -14.69
C ASN A 20 5.45 9.27 -14.70
N TYR A 21 6.55 9.28 -15.46
CA TYR A 21 7.55 8.22 -15.50
C TYR A 21 8.29 8.06 -14.17
N LYS A 22 8.65 9.15 -13.48
CA LYS A 22 9.36 9.12 -12.20
C LYS A 22 8.43 8.72 -11.06
N THR A 23 7.16 9.12 -11.10
CA THR A 23 6.12 8.65 -10.19
C THR A 23 5.82 7.18 -10.46
N PHE A 24 5.75 6.77 -11.73
CA PHE A 24 5.68 5.38 -12.17
C PHE A 24 6.86 4.59 -11.57
N PHE A 25 8.12 4.93 -11.81
CA PHE A 25 9.29 4.21 -11.27
C PHE A 25 9.54 4.33 -9.75
N LYS A 26 8.94 5.31 -9.06
CA LYS A 26 9.05 5.40 -7.58
C LYS A 26 7.98 4.61 -6.86
N ILE A 27 6.78 4.55 -7.40
CA ILE A 27 5.71 3.66 -6.90
C ILE A 27 5.99 2.22 -7.38
N ALA A 28 6.56 2.11 -8.58
CA ALA A 28 7.05 0.89 -9.18
C ALA A 28 8.53 0.67 -8.83
N GLY A 29 8.82 0.27 -7.58
CA GLY A 29 9.98 -0.58 -7.30
C GLY A 29 9.86 -1.86 -8.15
N TYR A 30 10.24 -1.77 -9.42
CA TYR A 30 10.07 -2.78 -10.49
C TYR A 30 11.41 -3.02 -11.23
N GLY A 31 12.50 -2.45 -10.70
CA GLY A 31 13.81 -2.45 -11.33
C GLY A 31 14.63 -3.71 -11.03
N ASP A 32 14.40 -4.33 -9.87
CA ASP A 32 15.07 -5.55 -9.44
C ASP A 32 14.14 -6.26 -8.46
N LEU A 33 13.55 -7.41 -8.84
CA LEU A 33 13.35 -8.61 -8.00
C LEU A 33 12.39 -9.65 -8.65
N PRO A 34 12.62 -10.97 -8.51
CA PRO A 34 11.74 -12.03 -9.03
C PRO A 34 10.31 -12.02 -8.46
N LYS A 35 10.13 -11.56 -7.21
CA LYS A 35 8.86 -11.59 -6.46
C LYS A 35 7.81 -10.61 -6.98
N GLU A 36 8.23 -9.50 -7.60
CA GLU A 36 7.34 -8.52 -8.23
C GLU A 36 6.64 -9.11 -9.46
N LYS A 37 7.39 -9.87 -10.27
CA LYS A 37 6.82 -10.62 -11.40
C LYS A 37 5.79 -11.65 -10.92
N ILE A 38 6.06 -12.36 -9.82
CA ILE A 38 5.17 -13.37 -9.25
C ILE A 38 3.82 -12.77 -8.84
N LYS A 39 3.80 -11.61 -8.16
CA LYS A 39 2.55 -10.95 -7.75
C LYS A 39 1.73 -10.39 -8.91
N PHE A 40 2.38 -10.00 -10.00
CA PHE A 40 1.67 -9.51 -11.18
C PHE A 40 1.04 -10.62 -12.02
N GLU A 41 1.62 -11.82 -12.03
CA GLU A 41 1.08 -12.95 -12.81
C GLU A 41 -0.42 -13.22 -12.54
N PRO A 42 -0.92 -13.25 -11.29
CA PRO A 42 -2.34 -13.39 -10.99
C PRO A 42 -3.25 -12.42 -11.76
N ILE A 43 -2.86 -11.15 -11.87
CA ILE A 43 -3.71 -10.10 -12.48
C ILE A 43 -3.32 -9.77 -13.93
N LYS A 44 -2.33 -10.45 -14.50
CA LYS A 44 -1.83 -10.21 -15.87
C LYS A 44 -2.92 -10.25 -16.94
N SER A 45 -3.95 -11.07 -16.72
CA SER A 45 -5.13 -11.12 -17.60
C SER A 45 -5.92 -9.80 -17.61
N LEU A 46 -6.07 -9.16 -16.44
CA LEU A 46 -6.71 -7.85 -16.32
C LEU A 46 -5.87 -6.79 -17.05
N TYR A 47 -4.56 -6.74 -16.79
CA TYR A 47 -3.64 -5.83 -17.49
C TYR A 47 -3.74 -5.97 -19.02
N LYS A 48 -3.68 -7.20 -19.53
CA LYS A 48 -3.81 -7.46 -20.98
C LYS A 48 -5.13 -6.97 -21.58
N LYS A 49 -6.23 -6.96 -20.80
CA LYS A 49 -7.51 -6.41 -21.26
C LYS A 49 -7.47 -4.88 -21.29
N LEU A 50 -6.94 -4.26 -20.24
CA LEU A 50 -6.82 -2.81 -20.11
C LEU A 50 -5.91 -2.21 -21.20
N VAL A 51 -4.76 -2.82 -21.46
CA VAL A 51 -3.84 -2.42 -22.55
C VAL A 51 -4.50 -2.47 -23.93
N LYS A 52 -5.43 -3.43 -24.14
CA LYS A 52 -6.20 -3.54 -25.39
C LYS A 52 -7.42 -2.62 -25.43
N GLU A 53 -7.50 -1.67 -24.50
CA GLU A 53 -8.64 -0.75 -24.28
C GLU A 53 -9.99 -1.47 -24.12
N LYS A 54 -9.97 -2.76 -23.76
CA LYS A 54 -11.19 -3.52 -23.51
C LYS A 54 -11.67 -3.25 -22.11
N VAL A 55 -12.96 -2.96 -21.96
CA VAL A 55 -13.62 -2.91 -20.65
C VAL A 55 -13.53 -4.33 -20.04
N PRO A 56 -12.86 -4.50 -18.89
CA PRO A 56 -12.85 -5.78 -18.19
C PRO A 56 -14.27 -6.14 -17.73
N SER A 57 -14.61 -7.42 -17.75
CA SER A 57 -15.90 -7.91 -17.26
C SER A 57 -15.97 -7.79 -15.74
N ASP A 58 -17.15 -7.48 -15.19
CA ASP A 58 -17.40 -7.37 -13.74
C ASP A 58 -16.95 -8.60 -12.97
N SER A 59 -17.21 -9.81 -13.47
CA SER A 59 -16.74 -11.06 -12.85
C SER A 59 -15.22 -11.14 -12.71
N LEU A 60 -14.47 -10.57 -13.67
CA LEU A 60 -13.01 -10.54 -13.62
C LEU A 60 -12.51 -9.52 -12.60
N LEU A 61 -13.15 -8.34 -12.55
CA LEU A 61 -12.85 -7.29 -11.58
C LEU A 61 -13.15 -7.80 -10.17
N PHE A 62 -14.33 -8.38 -9.97
CA PHE A 62 -14.73 -8.99 -8.71
C PHE A 62 -13.74 -10.06 -8.26
N LYS A 63 -13.32 -10.97 -9.14
CA LYS A 63 -12.36 -12.04 -8.83
C LYS A 63 -11.07 -11.50 -8.21
N TYR A 64 -10.50 -10.43 -8.77
CA TYR A 64 -9.22 -9.89 -8.29
C TYR A 64 -9.37 -8.86 -7.17
N SER A 65 -10.51 -8.17 -7.10
CA SER A 65 -10.81 -7.26 -5.99
C SER A 65 -11.26 -7.99 -4.72
N SER A 66 -11.85 -9.18 -4.83
CA SER A 66 -12.26 -9.95 -3.65
C SER A 66 -11.08 -10.57 -2.92
N ASN A 67 -10.06 -11.04 -3.66
CA ASN A 67 -8.83 -11.58 -3.07
C ASN A 67 -7.96 -10.44 -2.45
N PRO A 68 -7.74 -10.42 -1.13
CA PRO A 68 -6.89 -9.43 -0.46
C PRO A 68 -5.48 -9.32 -1.04
N GLU A 69 -4.88 -10.39 -1.55
CA GLU A 69 -3.53 -10.36 -2.13
C GLU A 69 -3.46 -9.55 -3.44
N THR A 70 -4.54 -9.55 -4.22
CA THR A 70 -4.57 -8.88 -5.53
C THR A 70 -5.37 -7.59 -5.55
N ARG A 71 -6.11 -7.29 -4.48
CA ARG A 71 -7.09 -6.20 -4.44
C ARG A 71 -6.48 -4.82 -4.64
N GLU A 72 -5.44 -4.46 -3.88
CA GLU A 72 -4.72 -3.19 -4.01
C GLU A 72 -4.11 -3.06 -5.41
N LEU A 73 -3.46 -4.11 -5.90
CA LEU A 73 -2.85 -4.10 -7.23
C LEU A 73 -3.91 -3.97 -8.34
N THR A 74 -5.10 -4.55 -8.15
CA THR A 74 -6.24 -4.39 -9.05
C THR A 74 -6.72 -2.93 -9.07
N PHE A 75 -6.83 -2.28 -7.90
CA PHE A 75 -7.21 -0.87 -7.83
C PHE A 75 -6.15 0.02 -8.50
N GLN A 76 -4.87 -0.16 -8.15
CA GLN A 76 -3.75 0.59 -8.72
C GLN A 76 -3.71 0.47 -10.25
N LEU A 77 -3.91 -0.74 -10.77
CA LEU A 77 -3.96 -0.97 -12.19
C LEU A 77 -5.17 -0.30 -12.85
N LEU A 78 -6.33 -0.25 -12.20
CA LEU A 78 -7.46 0.52 -12.74
C LEU A 78 -7.21 2.03 -12.70
N ASP A 79 -6.53 2.53 -11.66
CA ASP A 79 -6.17 3.94 -11.52
C ASP A 79 -5.18 4.39 -12.60
N GLU A 80 -4.17 3.57 -12.89
CA GLU A 80 -3.21 3.80 -13.98
C GLU A 80 -3.91 4.00 -15.34
N PHE A 81 -5.02 3.31 -15.56
CA PHE A 81 -5.82 3.41 -16.78
C PHE A 81 -7.01 4.39 -16.69
N GLY A 82 -7.16 5.12 -15.57
CA GLY A 82 -8.26 6.06 -15.34
C GLY A 82 -9.64 5.40 -15.25
N LYS A 83 -9.70 4.16 -14.73
CA LYS A 83 -10.89 3.29 -14.69
C LYS A 83 -11.27 2.83 -13.28
N THR A 84 -10.90 3.58 -12.24
CA THR A 84 -11.28 3.28 -10.83
C THR A 84 -12.78 3.20 -10.61
N SER A 85 -13.60 3.84 -11.45
CA SER A 85 -15.06 3.71 -11.42
C SER A 85 -15.58 2.30 -11.69
N LEU A 86 -14.76 1.42 -12.28
CA LEU A 86 -15.07 0.01 -12.49
C LEU A 86 -14.76 -0.86 -11.25
N PHE A 87 -14.04 -0.33 -10.27
CA PHE A 87 -13.67 -1.09 -9.09
C PHE A 87 -14.92 -1.42 -8.25
N PRO A 88 -15.10 -2.68 -7.78
CA PRO A 88 -16.30 -3.04 -7.03
C PRO A 88 -16.40 -2.24 -5.73
N LYS A 89 -17.54 -1.57 -5.54
CA LYS A 89 -17.74 -0.60 -4.45
C LYS A 89 -17.64 -1.20 -3.06
N GLU A 90 -18.02 -2.47 -2.90
CA GLU A 90 -17.94 -3.21 -1.64
C GLU A 90 -16.50 -3.39 -1.12
N PHE A 91 -15.51 -3.30 -2.02
CA PHE A 91 -14.09 -3.37 -1.66
C PHE A 91 -13.45 -1.98 -1.56
N TYR A 92 -14.20 -0.90 -1.84
CA TYR A 92 -13.71 0.47 -1.78
C TYR A 92 -13.88 1.07 -0.38
N THR A 93 -13.17 0.48 0.59
CA THR A 93 -13.13 0.97 1.98
C THR A 93 -11.69 1.03 2.48
N PHE A 94 -11.44 1.83 3.52
CA PHE A 94 -10.12 1.92 4.11
C PHE A 94 -9.65 0.59 4.69
N GLU A 95 -10.54 -0.16 5.35
CA GLU A 95 -10.22 -1.48 5.92
C GLU A 95 -9.77 -2.44 4.82
N LYS A 96 -10.48 -2.49 3.69
CA LYS A 96 -10.13 -3.38 2.58
C LYS A 96 -8.88 -2.96 1.83
N ALA A 97 -8.63 -1.65 1.71
CA ALA A 97 -7.38 -1.13 1.16
C ALA A 97 -6.19 -1.46 2.08
N ALA A 98 -6.33 -1.19 3.38
CA ALA A 98 -5.30 -1.41 4.38
C ALA A 98 -4.98 -2.91 4.56
N GLU A 99 -5.99 -3.79 4.56
CA GLU A 99 -5.83 -5.25 4.59
C GLU A 99 -4.93 -5.71 3.43
N SER A 100 -5.26 -5.28 2.21
CA SER A 100 -4.50 -5.66 1.01
C SER A 100 -3.07 -5.10 1.05
N ASN A 101 -2.90 -3.86 1.51
CA ASN A 101 -1.60 -3.23 1.66
C ASN A 101 -0.71 -3.98 2.68
N LEU A 102 -1.26 -4.36 3.84
CA LEU A 102 -0.51 -5.11 4.85
C LEU A 102 -0.10 -6.49 4.34
N ILE A 103 -1.02 -7.24 3.73
CA ILE A 103 -0.73 -8.57 3.16
C ILE A 103 0.40 -8.49 2.14
N ASN A 104 0.35 -7.48 1.27
CA ASN A 104 1.40 -7.23 0.29
C ASN A 104 2.72 -6.85 0.93
N TRP A 105 2.70 -5.97 1.94
CA TRP A 105 3.89 -5.58 2.68
C TRP A 105 4.53 -6.78 3.37
N LEU A 106 3.75 -7.65 4.03
CA LEU A 106 4.22 -8.88 4.66
C LEU A 106 4.93 -9.81 3.67
N TYR A 107 4.35 -10.00 2.50
CA TYR A 107 4.92 -10.85 1.45
C TYR A 107 6.28 -10.32 0.93
N TYR A 108 6.47 -9.00 0.89
CA TYR A 108 7.73 -8.40 0.41
C TYR A 108 8.71 -8.06 1.50
N HIS A 109 8.30 -8.10 2.76
CA HIS A 109 9.18 -7.80 3.88
C HIS A 109 10.22 -8.90 4.04
N ASP A 110 11.51 -8.55 4.00
CA ASP A 110 12.62 -9.52 4.02
C ASP A 110 12.56 -10.50 5.19
N ASP A 111 12.14 -10.04 6.37
CA ASP A 111 12.04 -10.89 7.56
C ASP A 111 10.79 -11.79 7.59
N PHE A 112 9.75 -11.47 6.81
CA PHE A 112 8.48 -12.20 6.85
C PHE A 112 8.25 -13.03 5.59
N ASP A 113 8.31 -12.43 4.41
CA ASP A 113 8.34 -13.13 3.11
C ASP A 113 7.22 -14.17 2.88
N SER A 114 6.02 -13.88 3.39
CA SER A 114 4.86 -14.75 3.21
C SER A 114 3.57 -13.97 3.28
N PHE A 115 2.52 -14.50 2.67
CA PHE A 115 1.17 -14.10 3.00
C PHE A 115 0.79 -14.67 4.38
N PRO A 116 -0.01 -13.95 5.19
CA PRO A 116 -0.59 -14.52 6.38
C PRO A 116 -1.65 -15.57 6.01
N ASP A 117 -1.77 -16.62 6.83
CA ASP A 117 -2.84 -17.62 6.69
C ASP A 117 -4.18 -17.08 7.20
N GLU A 118 -4.12 -16.26 8.26
CA GLU A 118 -5.27 -15.56 8.83
C GLU A 118 -4.96 -14.09 9.02
N ILE A 119 -5.93 -13.25 8.73
CA ILE A 119 -5.86 -11.82 8.96
C ILE A 119 -7.25 -11.26 9.20
N GLU A 120 -7.39 -10.40 10.19
CA GLU A 120 -8.63 -9.74 10.53
C GLU A 120 -8.36 -8.28 10.93
N HIS A 121 -9.24 -7.38 10.52
CA HIS A 121 -9.22 -6.01 11.01
C HIS A 121 -9.57 -6.00 12.51
N PHE A 122 -8.63 -5.55 13.33
CA PHE A 122 -8.79 -5.53 14.77
C PHE A 122 -9.41 -4.22 15.24
N GLN A 123 -8.84 -3.09 14.81
CA GLN A 123 -9.30 -1.77 15.25
C GLN A 123 -8.80 -0.66 14.32
N SER A 124 -9.58 0.43 14.23
CA SER A 124 -9.10 1.71 13.69
C SER A 124 -8.72 2.66 14.84
N VAL A 125 -7.52 3.23 14.78
CA VAL A 125 -6.98 4.13 15.82
C VAL A 125 -6.81 5.53 15.23
N VAL A 126 -7.30 6.55 15.94
CA VAL A 126 -7.11 7.94 15.57
C VAL A 126 -6.17 8.61 16.55
N ILE A 127 -5.06 9.15 16.05
CA ILE A 127 -4.12 9.96 16.83
C ILE A 127 -4.31 11.43 16.42
N ASN A 128 -4.53 12.30 17.40
CA ASN A 128 -4.65 13.74 17.18
C ASN A 128 -3.32 14.41 17.51
N SER A 129 -2.78 15.22 16.60
CA SER A 129 -1.62 16.08 16.87
C SER A 129 -1.92 17.51 16.42
N GLY A 130 -2.27 18.35 17.38
CA GLY A 130 -2.75 19.72 17.10
C GLY A 130 -4.10 19.70 16.38
N LYS A 131 -4.15 20.24 15.16
CA LYS A 131 -5.36 20.23 14.32
C LYS A 131 -5.45 19.01 13.40
N ASP A 132 -4.35 18.26 13.26
CA ASP A 132 -4.26 17.17 12.31
C ASP A 132 -4.73 15.85 12.95
N LYS A 133 -5.45 15.06 12.16
CA LYS A 133 -5.91 13.72 12.53
C LYS A 133 -5.21 12.66 11.69
N PHE A 134 -4.72 11.63 12.37
CA PHE A 134 -3.97 10.55 11.77
C PHE A 134 -4.70 9.23 12.04
N ASN A 135 -5.22 8.61 10.99
CA ASN A 135 -6.00 7.37 11.08
C ASN A 135 -5.10 6.17 10.80
N TYR A 136 -5.14 5.17 11.66
CA TYR A 136 -4.41 3.92 11.53
C TYR A 136 -5.41 2.77 11.49
N HIS A 137 -5.09 1.75 10.71
CA HIS A 137 -5.80 0.48 10.72
C HIS A 137 -4.87 -0.60 11.29
N VAL A 138 -5.31 -1.23 12.37
CA VAL A 138 -4.60 -2.32 13.03
C VAL A 138 -5.28 -3.63 12.67
N PHE A 139 -4.47 -4.60 12.29
CA PHE A 139 -4.89 -5.95 11.94
C PHE A 139 -4.21 -6.93 12.87
N GLN A 140 -4.94 -7.98 13.25
CA GLN A 140 -4.35 -9.19 13.79
C GLN A 140 -4.13 -10.17 12.65
N PHE A 141 -2.98 -10.80 12.59
CA PHE A 141 -2.68 -11.81 11.59
C PHE A 141 -1.85 -12.95 12.17
N LYS A 142 -1.92 -14.10 11.51
CA LYS A 142 -1.21 -15.32 11.92
C LYS A 142 -0.76 -16.10 10.71
N VAL A 143 0.26 -16.93 10.90
CA VAL A 143 0.76 -17.91 9.94
C VAL A 143 0.89 -19.27 10.61
N TYR A 144 0.87 -20.31 9.81
CA TYR A 144 1.00 -21.70 10.22
C TYR A 144 2.34 -22.30 9.80
N GLU A 145 2.65 -23.47 10.35
CA GLU A 145 3.82 -24.24 9.95
C GLU A 145 3.80 -24.50 8.43
N PRO A 146 4.94 -24.42 7.71
CA PRO A 146 6.30 -24.41 8.22
C PRO A 146 6.92 -23.00 8.43
N HIS A 147 6.09 -21.95 8.49
CA HIS A 147 6.60 -20.58 8.62
C HIS A 147 7.25 -20.36 9.99
N TRP A 148 8.41 -19.69 10.04
CA TRP A 148 9.16 -19.49 11.29
C TRP A 148 8.38 -18.76 12.39
N ALA A 149 7.46 -17.88 11.98
CA ALA A 149 6.59 -17.12 12.85
C ALA A 149 5.36 -17.90 13.34
N ALA A 150 5.16 -19.15 12.91
CA ALA A 150 4.04 -20.00 13.36
C ALA A 150 4.09 -20.33 14.87
N LYS A 151 5.28 -20.20 15.48
CA LYS A 151 5.45 -20.27 16.93
C LYS A 151 4.81 -19.09 17.68
N ASN A 152 4.57 -17.99 16.98
CA ASN A 152 3.82 -16.86 17.51
C ASN A 152 2.33 -17.13 17.30
N ASP A 153 1.50 -16.67 18.24
CA ASP A 153 0.06 -16.64 18.00
C ASP A 153 -0.29 -15.44 17.09
N PHE A 154 -1.38 -14.72 17.37
CA PHE A 154 -1.68 -13.50 16.64
C PHE A 154 -0.58 -12.44 16.80
N MET A 155 -0.21 -11.83 15.69
CA MET A 155 0.70 -10.70 15.59
C MET A 155 -0.09 -9.47 15.10
N PHE A 156 0.37 -8.27 15.45
CA PHE A 156 -0.24 -7.04 14.96
C PHE A 156 0.50 -6.47 13.76
N GLY A 157 -0.27 -6.05 12.75
CA GLY A 157 0.20 -5.24 11.63
C GLY A 157 -0.56 -3.92 11.61
N ILE A 158 0.16 -2.83 11.32
CA ILE A 158 -0.36 -1.47 11.39
C ILE A 158 -0.19 -0.81 10.04
N VAL A 159 -1.25 -0.20 9.53
CA VAL A 159 -1.26 0.49 8.25
C VAL A 159 -1.69 1.94 8.48
N GLY A 160 -0.85 2.87 8.03
CA GLY A 160 -1.09 4.31 8.11
C GLY A 160 0.13 5.11 8.59
N PRO A 161 -0.07 6.35 9.04
CA PRO A 161 -1.35 7.04 9.07
C PRO A 161 -1.90 7.37 7.68
N PHE A 162 -3.22 7.39 7.60
CA PHE A 162 -4.00 8.11 6.61
C PHE A 162 -4.37 9.49 7.17
N MET A 163 -4.13 10.53 6.39
CA MET A 163 -4.41 11.92 6.77
C MET A 163 -5.88 12.26 6.55
N GLU A 164 -6.32 13.38 7.12
CA GLU A 164 -7.63 13.94 6.79
C GLU A 164 -7.72 14.24 5.29
N GLY A 165 -8.80 13.77 4.64
CA GLY A 165 -8.99 13.89 3.19
C GLY A 165 -8.42 12.75 2.35
N SER A 166 -7.67 11.80 2.96
CA SER A 166 -7.30 10.56 2.28
C SER A 166 -8.54 9.79 1.81
N LYS A 167 -8.36 8.96 0.79
CA LYS A 167 -9.35 8.03 0.25
C LYS A 167 -8.86 6.58 0.41
N PRO A 168 -9.78 5.60 0.37
CA PRO A 168 -9.38 4.20 0.22
C PRO A 168 -8.40 4.03 -0.95
N TYR A 169 -7.36 3.22 -0.74
CA TYR A 169 -6.25 2.95 -1.67
C TYR A 169 -5.30 4.13 -1.96
N ASP A 170 -5.45 5.28 -1.28
CA ASP A 170 -4.32 6.20 -1.16
C ASP A 170 -3.16 5.50 -0.43
N LEU A 171 -1.93 5.85 -0.80
CA LEU A 171 -0.75 5.24 -0.16
C LEU A 171 -0.71 5.60 1.33
N PRO A 172 -0.59 4.62 2.25
CA PRO A 172 -0.34 4.91 3.64
C PRO A 172 1.05 5.54 3.79
N TYR A 173 1.24 6.32 4.85
CA TYR A 173 2.57 6.85 5.14
C TYR A 173 3.58 5.74 5.50
N LEU A 174 3.11 4.73 6.23
CA LEU A 174 3.90 3.56 6.62
C LEU A 174 3.00 2.32 6.75
N THR A 175 3.61 1.15 6.59
CA THR A 175 3.07 -0.13 7.04
C THR A 175 4.16 -0.80 7.88
N ASP A 176 3.80 -1.30 9.05
CA ASP A 176 4.77 -1.81 10.04
C ASP A 176 4.21 -2.98 10.86
N SER A 177 5.10 -3.85 11.35
CA SER A 177 4.80 -4.95 12.28
C SER A 177 6.05 -5.39 13.05
N LYS A 178 5.87 -5.89 14.27
CA LYS A 178 6.96 -6.40 15.13
C LYS A 178 7.25 -7.91 14.98
N PHE A 179 6.43 -8.65 14.24
CA PHE A 179 6.51 -10.13 14.07
C PHE A 179 6.74 -10.94 15.36
N LYS A 180 6.16 -10.48 16.47
CA LYS A 180 6.23 -11.15 17.77
C LYS A 180 4.83 -11.15 18.37
N ASN A 181 4.48 -12.27 19.01
CA ASN A 181 3.27 -12.33 19.83
C ASN A 181 3.46 -11.38 21.02
N ASN A 182 2.45 -10.58 21.33
CA ASN A 182 2.44 -9.83 22.56
C ASN A 182 1.02 -9.74 23.12
N GLU A 183 0.68 -10.67 23.99
CA GLU A 183 -0.60 -10.76 24.72
C GLU A 183 -0.94 -9.49 25.52
N ASN A 184 0.03 -8.60 25.73
CA ASN A 184 -0.11 -7.35 26.47
C ASN A 184 -0.05 -6.09 25.59
N GLU A 185 0.08 -6.20 24.26
CA GLU A 185 0.12 -5.03 23.38
C GLU A 185 -1.28 -4.49 23.10
N ASN A 186 -1.46 -3.19 23.37
CA ASN A 186 -2.65 -2.43 23.04
C ASN A 186 -2.49 -1.85 21.61
N PRO A 187 -3.44 -2.07 20.68
CA PRO A 187 -3.41 -1.50 19.33
C PRO A 187 -3.14 0.00 19.29
N LYS A 188 -3.66 0.73 20.27
CA LYS A 188 -3.43 2.17 20.42
C LYS A 188 -1.97 2.46 20.73
N THR A 189 -1.37 1.74 21.67
CA THR A 189 0.05 1.90 22.03
C THR A 189 0.97 1.57 20.86
N GLU A 190 0.66 0.53 20.09
CA GLU A 190 1.45 0.22 18.90
C GLU A 190 1.28 1.27 17.79
N SER A 191 0.07 1.79 17.58
CA SER A 191 -0.16 2.91 16.65
C SER A 191 0.58 4.18 17.11
N GLU A 192 0.63 4.46 18.41
CA GLU A 192 1.39 5.57 18.99
C GLU A 192 2.90 5.38 18.78
N ARG A 193 3.43 4.17 18.99
CA ARG A 193 4.84 3.85 18.68
C ARG A 193 5.17 4.11 17.22
N VAL A 194 4.32 3.65 16.29
CA VAL A 194 4.50 3.88 14.86
C VAL A 194 4.45 5.38 14.54
N HIS A 195 3.49 6.11 15.13
CA HIS A 195 3.38 7.56 14.98
C HIS A 195 4.65 8.27 15.44
N GLU A 196 5.14 7.94 16.63
CA GLU A 196 6.39 8.49 17.18
C GLU A 196 7.59 8.18 16.29
N HIS A 197 7.71 6.97 15.77
CA HIS A 197 8.76 6.62 14.82
C HIS A 197 8.72 7.55 13.58
N ILE A 198 7.54 7.77 13.01
CA ILE A 198 7.38 8.60 11.81
C ILE A 198 7.71 10.08 12.08
N PHE A 199 7.23 10.64 13.21
CA PHE A 199 7.22 12.09 13.44
C PHE A 199 8.27 12.59 14.45
N LEU A 200 8.77 11.75 15.37
CA LEU A 200 9.79 12.14 16.36
C LEU A 200 11.22 11.82 15.92
N ASN A 201 11.46 10.74 15.18
CA ASN A 201 12.81 10.47 14.64
C ASN A 201 13.27 11.51 13.60
N LYS A 202 12.36 12.34 13.07
CA LYS A 202 12.69 13.50 12.24
C LYS A 202 13.26 14.70 13.03
N LYS A 203 13.22 14.68 14.36
CA LYS A 203 13.66 15.80 15.22
C LYS A 203 15.06 15.64 15.82
N LYS A 204 15.82 14.58 15.54
CA LYS A 204 17.26 14.56 15.89
C LYS A 204 18.03 15.36 14.84
N PRO A 205 18.51 16.58 15.13
CA PRO A 205 19.57 17.15 14.29
C PRO A 205 20.75 16.18 14.36
N THR A 206 21.26 15.80 13.20
CA THR A 206 22.62 15.27 13.09
C THR A 206 23.54 16.34 13.66
N HIS A 207 23.94 16.21 14.93
CA HIS A 207 25.12 16.88 15.41
C HIS A 207 26.29 16.29 14.61
N ASN A 208 26.61 16.95 13.49
CA ASN A 208 27.90 16.82 12.87
C ASN A 208 28.90 17.37 13.89
N ASN A 209 29.75 16.47 14.37
CA ASN A 209 30.95 16.80 15.10
C ASN A 209 31.81 17.74 14.25
N THR A 210 32.06 18.93 14.79
CA THR A 210 33.31 19.67 14.61
C THR A 210 33.63 20.34 15.92
#